data_AF-A0AAX3E5E0-F1
#
_entry.id   AF-A0AAX3E5E0-F1
#
_cell.length_a   1.000
_cell.length_b   1.000
_cell.length_c   1.000
_cell.angle_alpha   90.00
_cell.angle_beta   90.00
_cell.angle_gamma   90.00
#
_symmetry.space_group_name_H-M   'P 1'
#
loop_
_entity.id
_entity.type
_entity.pdbx_description
1 polymer ?
#
loop_
_entity_poly.entity_id
_entity_poly.type
_entity_poly.pdbx_seq_one_letter_code
_entity_poly.pdbx_strand_id
1 'polypeptide(L)'
;MAGYIDALRFTLAEMLGENDRIVVLNAPAAASPPIAQALEDAAARLVHYQGHRYARLYLDRIGRFVGRREVDDAMVLRIAELLAMRMAYEDPIRIAQLTLQEAASAPSGRSMPRIDRRCRFRIDEVVAALPVVVADPTLKVLNYLGWLHMPVKMRFNGSGWLGIRKLRIVSWLRRWRLLSIRYANERKWVERWLHMIDRCLAARPEAATAVIESATMVRGYGDGYRYGMANWTLIIDALVKPAVNGTLPLPDLAQAIAEARAAALPDRKQTSLKRAIEAIRARCDAMPIQAAAS
;
A
#
# COMPACT_ATOMS: atom_id res chain seq x y z
N MET A 1 -17.60 -24.03 27.07
CA MET A 1 -18.58 -23.59 26.04
C MET A 1 -18.85 -22.08 26.09
N ALA A 2 -19.06 -21.47 27.26
CA ALA A 2 -19.28 -20.01 27.38
C ALA A 2 -18.13 -19.14 26.80
N GLY A 3 -16.87 -19.42 27.14
CA GLY A 3 -15.73 -18.64 26.64
C GLY A 3 -15.49 -18.72 25.12
N TYR A 4 -15.93 -19.80 24.46
CA TYR A 4 -15.84 -19.92 23.00
C TYR A 4 -16.92 -19.09 22.31
N ILE A 5 -18.13 -19.07 22.88
CA ILE A 5 -19.24 -18.24 22.40
C ILE A 5 -18.93 -16.75 22.59
N ASP A 6 -18.27 -16.38 23.69
CA ASP A 6 -17.85 -15.00 23.94
C ASP A 6 -16.68 -14.57 23.05
N ALA A 7 -15.72 -15.46 22.77
CA ALA A 7 -14.67 -15.20 21.77
C ALA A 7 -15.24 -15.06 20.34
N LEU A 8 -16.24 -15.89 19.99
CA LEU A 8 -16.93 -15.81 18.71
C LEU A 8 -17.80 -14.56 18.61
N ARG A 9 -18.47 -14.17 19.69
CA ARG A 9 -19.23 -12.92 19.78
C ARG A 9 -18.34 -11.69 19.77
N PHE A 10 -17.17 -11.72 20.41
CA PHE A 10 -16.21 -10.62 20.39
C PHE A 10 -15.59 -10.47 18.99
N THR A 11 -15.19 -11.57 18.35
CA THR A 11 -14.73 -11.55 16.95
C THR A 11 -15.84 -11.17 15.99
N LEU A 12 -17.09 -11.60 16.21
CA LEU A 12 -18.26 -11.16 15.45
C LEU A 12 -18.59 -9.69 15.70
N ALA A 13 -18.46 -9.15 16.91
CA ALA A 13 -18.71 -7.75 17.24
C ALA A 13 -17.61 -6.83 16.68
N GLU A 14 -16.35 -7.28 16.72
CA GLU A 14 -15.25 -6.67 15.96
C GLU A 14 -15.53 -6.73 14.44
N MET A 15 -15.98 -7.88 13.91
CA MET A 15 -16.39 -8.02 12.51
C MET A 15 -17.58 -7.13 12.18
N LEU A 16 -18.53 -6.93 13.10
CA LEU A 16 -19.74 -6.14 12.95
C LEU A 16 -19.49 -4.64 13.18
N GLY A 17 -18.28 -4.24 13.58
CA GLY A 17 -17.89 -2.84 13.76
C GLY A 17 -18.66 -2.10 14.86
N GLU A 18 -19.30 -2.81 15.78
CA GLU A 18 -20.01 -2.19 16.91
C GLU A 18 -19.07 -1.38 17.81
N ASN A 19 -17.82 -1.83 17.95
CA ASN A 19 -16.78 -1.15 18.74
C ASN A 19 -16.00 -0.08 17.96
N ASP A 20 -16.31 0.14 16.68
CA ASP A 20 -15.56 1.08 15.84
C ASP A 20 -15.95 2.55 16.11
N ARG A 21 -17.11 2.81 16.75
CA ARG A 21 -17.61 4.16 17.03
C ARG A 21 -16.94 4.89 18.21
N ILE A 22 -16.19 4.18 19.04
CA ILE A 22 -15.60 4.71 20.30
C ILE A 22 -14.14 5.16 20.10
N VAL A 23 -13.55 4.90 18.94
CA VAL A 23 -12.13 5.20 18.68
C VAL A 23 -11.96 6.67 18.30
N VAL A 24 -11.37 7.44 19.20
CA VAL A 24 -11.01 8.84 18.97
C VAL A 24 -9.82 8.92 18.02
N LEU A 25 -9.96 9.73 16.96
CA LEU A 25 -8.95 9.96 15.94
C LEU A 25 -8.34 11.34 16.14
N ASN A 26 -7.31 11.41 16.98
CA ASN A 26 -6.52 12.63 17.17
C ASN A 26 -5.17 12.45 16.49
N ALA A 27 -4.72 13.48 15.77
CA ALA A 27 -3.35 13.54 15.27
C ALA A 27 -2.32 13.41 16.42
N PRO A 28 -1.07 12.99 16.13
CA PRO A 28 0.00 12.96 17.12
C PRO A 28 0.22 14.35 17.74
N ALA A 29 0.37 14.42 19.07
CA ALA A 29 0.47 15.69 19.80
C ALA A 29 1.68 16.57 19.38
N ALA A 30 2.73 15.94 18.83
CA ALA A 30 3.90 16.64 18.31
C ALA A 30 3.69 17.26 16.91
N ALA A 31 2.53 17.04 16.26
CA ALA A 31 2.23 17.62 14.96
C ALA A 31 1.85 19.10 15.11
N SER A 32 2.38 19.95 14.22
CA SER A 32 1.88 21.31 14.07
C SER A 32 0.42 21.30 13.59
N PRO A 33 -0.39 22.34 13.89
CA PRO A 33 -1.79 22.40 13.47
C PRO A 33 -2.07 22.09 11.99
N PRO A 34 -1.30 22.60 11.00
CA PRO A 34 -1.54 22.25 9.59
C PRO A 34 -1.26 20.78 9.27
N ILE A 35 -0.24 20.18 9.90
CA ILE A 35 0.06 18.76 9.74
C ILE A 35 -1.05 17.92 10.39
N ALA A 36 -1.47 18.28 11.61
CA ALA A 36 -2.53 17.58 12.32
C ALA A 36 -3.80 17.48 11.47
N GLN A 37 -4.22 18.59 10.85
CA GLN A 37 -5.38 18.62 9.95
C GLN A 37 -5.18 17.68 8.76
N ALA A 38 -4.02 17.71 8.10
CA ALA A 38 -3.75 16.83 6.96
C ALA A 38 -3.77 15.34 7.33
N LEU A 39 -3.26 14.99 8.53
CA LEU A 39 -3.29 13.63 9.07
C LEU A 39 -4.72 13.18 9.39
N GLU A 40 -5.53 14.06 9.97
CA GLU A 40 -6.94 13.79 10.29
C GLU A 40 -7.79 13.63 9.03
N ASP A 41 -7.59 14.45 8.01
CA ASP A 41 -8.25 14.32 6.72
C ASP A 41 -7.91 12.97 6.06
N ALA A 42 -6.65 12.54 6.16
CA ALA A 42 -6.21 11.23 5.68
C ALA A 42 -6.83 10.09 6.50
N ALA A 43 -6.90 10.24 7.82
CA ALA A 43 -7.56 9.29 8.71
C ALA A 43 -9.07 9.16 8.38
N ALA A 44 -9.77 10.26 8.12
CA ALA A 44 -11.19 10.26 7.74
C ALA A 44 -11.44 9.46 6.45
N ARG A 45 -10.56 9.60 5.44
CA ARG A 45 -10.62 8.75 4.23
C ARG A 45 -10.48 7.26 4.56
N LEU A 46 -9.65 6.91 5.53
CA LEU A 46 -9.45 5.53 5.99
C LEU A 46 -10.61 5.00 6.84
N VAL A 47 -11.34 5.87 7.55
CA VAL A 47 -12.61 5.50 8.21
C VAL A 47 -13.62 5.02 7.18
N HIS A 48 -13.79 5.77 6.09
CA HIS A 48 -14.66 5.35 4.98
C HIS A 48 -14.17 4.04 4.31
N TYR A 49 -12.85 3.87 4.21
CA TYR A 49 -12.24 2.68 3.64
C TYR A 49 -12.54 1.41 4.47
N GLN A 50 -12.21 1.42 5.77
CA GLN A 50 -12.20 0.21 6.60
C GLN A 50 -12.70 0.41 8.04
N GLY A 51 -12.71 1.64 8.56
CA GLY A 51 -13.20 1.95 9.91
C GLY A 51 -12.20 2.75 10.75
N HIS A 52 -12.61 3.17 11.94
CA HIS A 52 -11.84 4.00 12.85
C HIS A 52 -10.62 3.28 13.40
N ARG A 53 -10.72 2.00 13.75
CA ARG A 53 -9.54 1.22 14.19
C ARG A 53 -8.45 1.18 13.12
N TYR A 54 -8.85 1.12 11.85
CA TYR A 54 -7.90 1.13 10.74
C TYR A 54 -7.28 2.52 10.51
N ALA A 55 -8.08 3.58 10.67
CA ALA A 55 -7.60 4.95 10.66
C ALA A 55 -6.65 5.25 11.84
N ARG A 56 -6.91 4.68 13.02
CA ARG A 56 -6.02 4.78 14.18
C ARG A 56 -4.67 4.12 13.91
N LEU A 57 -4.66 2.93 13.30
CA LEU A 57 -3.43 2.26 12.89
C LEU A 57 -2.59 3.12 11.92
N TYR A 58 -3.24 3.92 11.07
CA TYR A 58 -2.53 4.90 10.24
C TYR A 58 -1.86 6.00 11.08
N LEU A 59 -2.60 6.59 12.02
CA LEU A 59 -2.09 7.62 12.93
C LEU A 59 -0.93 7.09 13.79
N ASP A 60 -1.02 5.85 14.29
CA ASP A 60 0.03 5.21 15.08
C ASP A 60 1.32 4.98 14.26
N ARG A 61 1.20 4.72 12.95
CA ARG A 61 2.34 4.54 12.05
C ARG A 61 3.01 5.86 11.70
N ILE A 62 2.24 6.88 11.32
CA ILE A 62 2.82 8.18 10.96
C ILE A 62 3.38 8.88 12.19
N GLY A 63 2.79 8.67 13.37
CA GLY A 63 3.28 9.19 14.65
C GLY A 63 4.72 8.77 14.98
N ARG A 64 5.25 7.72 14.35
CA ARG A 64 6.67 7.34 14.48
C ARG A 64 7.62 8.39 13.90
N PHE A 65 7.18 9.18 12.93
CA PHE A 65 8.01 10.16 12.20
C PHE A 65 7.73 11.61 12.61
N VAL A 66 6.53 11.90 13.12
CA VAL A 66 6.15 13.24 13.58
C VAL A 66 7.02 13.66 14.77
N GLY A 67 7.57 14.87 14.71
CA GLY A 67 8.36 15.46 15.80
C GLY A 67 9.82 14.98 15.88
N ARG A 68 10.28 14.19 14.92
CA ARG A 68 11.70 13.84 14.80
C ARG A 68 12.50 14.99 14.20
N ARG A 69 13.72 15.22 14.69
CA ARG A 69 14.58 16.32 14.23
C ARG A 69 15.03 16.14 12.78
N GLU A 70 15.16 14.89 12.35
CA GLU A 70 15.64 14.50 11.02
C GLU A 70 14.53 14.51 9.96
N VAL A 71 13.27 14.73 10.36
CA VAL A 71 12.11 14.66 9.45
C VAL A 71 11.41 16.01 9.46
N ASP A 72 11.48 16.72 8.34
CA ASP A 72 10.76 17.98 8.18
C ASP A 72 9.25 17.77 7.90
N ASP A 73 8.49 18.86 8.00
CA ASP A 73 7.05 18.88 7.79
C ASP A 73 6.66 18.36 6.40
N ALA A 74 7.45 18.64 5.37
CA ALA A 74 7.19 18.20 4.00
C ALA A 74 7.35 16.68 3.87
N MET A 75 8.37 16.10 4.50
CA MET A 75 8.58 14.66 4.58
C MET A 75 7.45 13.98 5.35
N VAL A 76 7.01 14.54 6.48
CA VAL A 76 5.87 14.02 7.24
C VAL A 76 4.61 13.98 6.36
N LEU A 77 4.27 15.11 5.72
CA LEU A 77 3.12 15.18 4.82
C LEU A 77 3.22 14.19 3.67
N ARG A 78 4.42 14.01 3.12
CA ARG A 78 4.65 13.08 2.02
C ARG A 78 4.52 11.62 2.44
N ILE A 79 5.09 11.25 3.58
CA ILE A 79 4.91 9.91 4.17
C ILE A 79 3.42 9.69 4.46
N ALA A 80 2.74 10.68 5.03
CA ALA A 80 1.33 10.62 5.37
C ALA A 80 0.44 10.37 4.14
N GLU A 81 0.67 11.08 3.04
CA GLU A 81 -0.06 10.92 1.78
C GLU A 81 0.15 9.52 1.20
N LEU A 82 1.41 9.10 1.05
CA LEU A 82 1.77 7.81 0.47
C LEU A 82 1.31 6.65 1.35
N LEU A 83 1.45 6.77 2.68
CA LEU A 83 0.97 5.75 3.62
C LEU A 83 -0.55 5.60 3.54
N ALA A 84 -1.31 6.70 3.51
CA ALA A 84 -2.76 6.65 3.39
C ALA A 84 -3.18 5.98 2.08
N MET A 85 -2.52 6.34 0.97
CA MET A 85 -2.73 5.72 -0.33
C MET A 85 -2.43 4.21 -0.32
N ARG A 86 -1.33 3.80 0.29
CA ARG A 86 -0.92 2.38 0.36
C ARG A 86 -1.78 1.57 1.33
N MET A 87 -2.27 2.18 2.41
CA MET A 87 -3.24 1.57 3.31
C MET A 87 -4.63 1.46 2.69
N ALA A 88 -4.99 2.32 1.74
CA ALA A 88 -6.24 2.32 0.99
C ALA A 88 -6.08 1.69 -0.42
N TYR A 89 -5.41 0.54 -0.51
CA TYR A 89 -5.13 -0.13 -1.78
C TYR A 89 -6.41 -0.51 -2.55
N GLU A 90 -6.29 -0.61 -3.86
CA GLU A 90 -7.40 -0.94 -4.76
C GLU A 90 -7.62 -2.45 -4.83
N ASP A 91 -8.69 -2.91 -4.19
CA ASP A 91 -9.24 -4.24 -4.34
C ASP A 91 -10.68 -4.19 -4.88
N PRO A 92 -11.29 -5.33 -5.28
CA PRO A 92 -12.67 -5.34 -5.75
C PRO A 92 -13.66 -4.69 -4.79
N ILE A 93 -13.42 -4.80 -3.47
CA ILE A 93 -14.24 -4.19 -2.43
C ILE A 93 -14.12 -2.66 -2.48
N ARG A 94 -12.91 -2.12 -2.62
CA ARG A 94 -12.63 -0.69 -2.68
C ARG A 94 -13.17 -0.08 -3.96
N ILE A 95 -13.04 -0.76 -5.09
CA ILE A 95 -13.63 -0.29 -6.34
C ILE A 95 -15.15 -0.24 -6.20
N ALA A 96 -15.77 -1.24 -5.57
CA ALA A 96 -17.21 -1.18 -5.30
C ALA A 96 -17.59 -0.01 -4.37
N GLN A 97 -16.80 0.28 -3.34
CA GLN A 97 -17.00 1.45 -2.47
C GLN A 97 -16.91 2.76 -3.26
N LEU A 98 -15.87 2.92 -4.11
CA LEU A 98 -15.68 4.11 -4.94
C LEU A 98 -16.82 4.29 -5.94
N THR A 99 -17.24 3.22 -6.61
CA THR A 99 -18.38 3.26 -7.55
C THR A 99 -19.69 3.63 -6.85
N LEU A 100 -19.91 3.18 -5.61
CA LEU A 100 -21.08 3.59 -4.83
C LEU A 100 -21.02 5.06 -4.41
N GLN A 101 -19.85 5.56 -4.02
CA GLN A 101 -19.67 6.96 -3.65
C GLN A 101 -19.94 7.88 -4.84
N GLU A 102 -19.39 7.55 -6.01
CA GLU A 102 -19.65 8.30 -7.25
C GLU A 102 -21.13 8.27 -7.66
N ALA A 103 -21.78 7.11 -7.54
CA ALA A 103 -23.20 6.98 -7.85
C ALA A 103 -24.08 7.81 -6.91
N ALA A 104 -23.69 7.96 -5.64
CA ALA A 104 -24.42 8.76 -4.65
C ALA A 104 -24.21 10.27 -4.83
N SER A 105 -23.06 10.69 -5.36
CA SER A 105 -22.75 12.10 -5.63
C SER A 105 -23.30 12.61 -6.97
N ALA A 106 -23.93 11.74 -7.78
CA ALA A 106 -24.47 12.13 -9.08
C ALA A 106 -25.75 12.99 -8.90
N PRO A 107 -25.89 14.13 -9.60
CA PRO A 107 -27.04 15.01 -9.45
C PRO A 107 -28.34 14.34 -9.92
N SER A 108 -29.39 14.42 -9.10
CA SER A 108 -30.68 13.71 -9.24
C SER A 108 -31.53 14.10 -10.47
N GLY A 109 -31.04 14.96 -11.37
CA GLY A 109 -31.87 15.65 -12.38
C GLY A 109 -31.52 15.42 -13.85
N ARG A 110 -30.43 14.71 -14.18
CA ARG A 110 -30.10 14.35 -15.58
C ARG A 110 -29.53 12.94 -15.61
N SER A 111 -30.01 12.14 -16.57
CA SER A 111 -29.60 10.77 -16.92
C SER A 111 -28.48 10.24 -16.03
N MET A 112 -28.83 9.41 -15.04
CA MET A 112 -27.88 8.76 -14.11
C MET A 112 -26.62 8.38 -14.89
N PRO A 113 -25.44 8.97 -14.58
CA PRO A 113 -24.24 8.66 -15.34
C PRO A 113 -24.04 7.15 -15.36
N ARG A 114 -23.80 6.59 -16.55
CA ARG A 114 -23.45 5.18 -16.72
C ARG A 114 -22.06 4.98 -16.12
N ILE A 115 -21.99 4.84 -14.80
CA ILE A 115 -20.76 4.51 -14.10
C ILE A 115 -20.52 3.02 -14.33
N ASP A 116 -19.81 2.73 -15.41
CA ASP A 116 -19.38 1.39 -15.79
C ASP A 116 -17.86 1.30 -15.71
N ARG A 117 -17.35 0.83 -14.58
CA ARG A 117 -15.91 0.59 -14.42
C ARG A 117 -15.59 -0.84 -14.82
N ARG A 118 -14.73 -0.98 -15.83
CA ARG A 118 -14.18 -2.26 -16.27
C ARG A 118 -12.79 -2.44 -15.71
N CYS A 119 -12.64 -3.37 -14.78
CA CYS A 119 -11.37 -3.67 -14.14
C CYS A 119 -10.86 -5.03 -14.60
N ARG A 120 -9.58 -5.09 -14.94
CA ARG A 120 -8.90 -6.35 -15.28
C ARG A 120 -8.11 -6.81 -14.06
N PHE A 121 -8.67 -7.76 -13.35
CA PHE A 121 -8.02 -8.46 -12.26
C PHE A 121 -7.41 -9.76 -12.75
N ARG A 122 -6.61 -10.41 -11.92
CA ARG A 122 -6.27 -11.83 -12.08
C ARG A 122 -7.05 -12.67 -11.07
N ILE A 123 -7.23 -13.96 -11.36
CA ILE A 123 -7.94 -14.84 -10.43
C ILE A 123 -7.26 -14.83 -9.06
N ASP A 124 -5.93 -14.88 -9.02
CA ASP A 124 -5.17 -14.83 -7.75
C ASP A 124 -5.42 -13.54 -6.95
N GLU A 125 -5.65 -12.40 -7.60
CA GLU A 125 -5.98 -11.14 -6.91
C GLU A 125 -7.39 -11.12 -6.34
N VAL A 126 -8.35 -11.66 -7.08
CA VAL A 126 -9.74 -11.77 -6.61
C VAL A 126 -9.82 -12.73 -5.43
N VAL A 127 -9.16 -13.88 -5.54
CA VAL A 127 -9.09 -14.88 -4.47
C VAL A 127 -8.32 -14.34 -3.27
N ALA A 128 -7.24 -13.59 -3.49
CA ALA A 128 -6.47 -12.98 -2.40
C ALA A 128 -7.26 -11.92 -1.61
N ALA A 129 -8.38 -11.40 -2.13
CA ALA A 129 -9.29 -10.53 -1.39
C ALA A 129 -10.24 -11.30 -0.44
N LEU A 130 -10.32 -12.62 -0.54
CA LEU A 130 -11.11 -13.48 0.35
C LEU A 130 -10.34 -13.78 1.65
N PRO A 131 -11.04 -14.17 2.74
CA PRO A 131 -10.39 -14.63 3.98
C PRO A 131 -9.38 -15.74 3.71
N VAL A 132 -8.24 -15.71 4.42
CA VAL A 132 -7.12 -16.66 4.27
C VAL A 132 -7.58 -18.13 4.25
N VAL A 133 -8.55 -18.48 5.10
CA VAL A 133 -9.09 -19.86 5.22
C VAL A 133 -9.70 -20.36 3.91
N VAL A 134 -10.30 -19.46 3.12
CA VAL A 134 -10.89 -19.78 1.81
C VAL A 134 -9.87 -19.57 0.70
N ALA A 135 -9.09 -18.50 0.79
CA ALA A 135 -8.16 -18.09 -0.26
C ALA A 135 -7.02 -19.09 -0.45
N ASP A 136 -6.40 -19.57 0.63
CA ASP A 136 -5.23 -20.47 0.56
C ASP A 136 -5.52 -21.82 -0.14
N PRO A 137 -6.55 -22.59 0.24
CA PRO A 137 -6.88 -23.83 -0.48
C PRO A 137 -7.30 -23.56 -1.94
N THR A 138 -8.02 -22.47 -2.18
CA THR A 138 -8.46 -22.10 -3.54
C THR A 138 -7.27 -21.77 -4.44
N LEU A 139 -6.28 -21.03 -3.93
CA LEU A 139 -5.05 -20.73 -4.67
C LEU A 139 -4.26 -22.00 -4.98
N LYS A 140 -4.19 -22.97 -4.05
CA LYS A 140 -3.52 -24.27 -4.28
C LYS A 140 -4.16 -25.05 -5.43
N VAL A 141 -5.50 -25.13 -5.44
CA VAL A 141 -6.25 -25.80 -6.52
C VAL A 141 -6.06 -25.07 -7.85
N LEU A 142 -6.17 -23.74 -7.87
CA LEU A 142 -5.96 -22.96 -9.08
C LEU A 142 -4.52 -23.03 -9.60
N ASN A 143 -3.53 -23.19 -8.71
CA ASN A 143 -2.14 -23.41 -9.07
C ASN A 143 -1.97 -24.75 -9.78
N TYR A 144 -2.54 -25.81 -9.20
CA TYR A 144 -2.53 -27.14 -9.78
C TYR A 144 -3.17 -27.15 -11.18
N LEU A 145 -4.25 -26.40 -11.38
CA LEU A 145 -4.92 -26.26 -12.68
C LEU A 145 -4.23 -25.29 -13.66
N GLY A 146 -3.17 -24.58 -13.23
CA GLY A 146 -2.48 -23.57 -14.05
C GLY A 146 -3.28 -22.29 -14.30
N TRP A 147 -4.37 -22.05 -13.56
CA TRP A 147 -5.30 -20.93 -13.79
C TRP A 147 -5.05 -19.71 -12.91
N LEU A 148 -4.09 -19.77 -11.98
CA LEU A 148 -3.79 -18.66 -11.05
C LEU A 148 -3.69 -17.29 -11.72
N HIS A 149 -3.15 -17.26 -12.92
CA HIS A 149 -2.71 -16.06 -13.61
C HIS A 149 -3.67 -15.63 -14.72
N MET A 150 -4.83 -16.28 -14.81
CA MET A 150 -5.83 -15.96 -15.81
C MET A 150 -6.46 -14.58 -15.54
N PRO A 151 -6.64 -13.76 -16.58
CA PRO A 151 -7.27 -12.46 -16.44
C PRO A 151 -8.77 -12.60 -16.24
N VAL A 152 -9.30 -11.92 -15.21
CA VAL A 152 -10.73 -11.79 -14.91
C VAL A 152 -11.18 -10.37 -15.21
N LYS A 153 -12.13 -10.23 -16.12
CA LYS A 153 -12.79 -8.94 -16.39
C LYS A 153 -13.95 -8.78 -15.41
N MET A 154 -13.83 -7.85 -14.47
CA MET A 154 -14.91 -7.50 -13.56
C MET A 154 -15.55 -6.18 -13.98
N ARG A 155 -16.89 -6.16 -13.99
CA ARG A 155 -17.69 -4.99 -14.30
C ARG A 155 -18.35 -4.47 -13.03
N PHE A 156 -18.06 -3.22 -12.67
CA PHE A 156 -18.68 -2.52 -11.55
C PHE A 156 -19.66 -1.50 -12.13
N ASN A 157 -20.94 -1.85 -12.06
CA ASN A 157 -22.02 -1.03 -12.61
C ASN A 157 -22.73 -0.29 -11.48
N GLY A 158 -22.55 1.04 -11.44
CA GLY A 158 -23.23 1.94 -10.51
C GLY A 158 -24.65 2.32 -10.94
N SER A 159 -25.15 1.82 -12.07
CA SER A 159 -26.48 2.15 -12.60
C SER A 159 -27.53 1.09 -12.25
N GLY A 160 -28.73 1.55 -11.89
CA GLY A 160 -29.88 0.70 -11.60
C GLY A 160 -29.83 0.04 -10.21
N TRP A 161 -31.00 -0.31 -9.69
CA TRP A 161 -31.13 -0.81 -8.31
C TRP A 161 -30.37 -2.13 -8.07
N LEU A 162 -30.36 -3.05 -9.05
CA LEU A 162 -29.62 -4.32 -8.97
C LEU A 162 -28.11 -4.12 -8.94
N GLY A 163 -27.58 -3.21 -9.76
CA GLY A 163 -26.15 -2.86 -9.80
C GLY A 163 -25.70 -2.28 -8.46
N ILE A 164 -26.44 -1.30 -7.95
CA ILE A 164 -26.21 -0.69 -6.63
C ILE A 164 -26.29 -1.75 -5.52
N ARG A 165 -27.29 -2.66 -5.54
CA ARG A 165 -27.41 -3.72 -4.54
C ARG A 165 -26.21 -4.68 -4.57
N LYS A 166 -25.75 -5.09 -5.75
CA LYS A 166 -24.54 -5.93 -5.89
C LYS A 166 -23.31 -5.22 -5.35
N LEU A 167 -23.11 -3.95 -5.69
CA LEU A 167 -21.99 -3.16 -5.19
C LEU A 167 -22.05 -3.00 -3.67
N ARG A 168 -23.24 -2.82 -3.08
CA ARG A 168 -23.43 -2.77 -1.62
C ARG A 168 -23.04 -4.08 -0.94
N ILE A 169 -23.40 -5.21 -1.53
CA ILE A 169 -22.99 -6.53 -1.01
C ILE A 169 -21.47 -6.65 -1.04
N VAL A 170 -20.84 -6.32 -2.17
CA VAL A 170 -19.38 -6.39 -2.32
C VAL A 170 -18.67 -5.43 -1.39
N SER A 171 -19.17 -4.20 -1.20
CA SER A 171 -18.57 -3.22 -0.29
C SER A 171 -18.74 -3.59 1.18
N TRP A 172 -19.79 -4.33 1.53
CA TRP A 172 -19.99 -4.86 2.89
C TRP A 172 -18.91 -5.90 3.26
N LEU A 173 -18.34 -6.59 2.27
CA LEU A 173 -17.21 -7.52 2.47
C LEU A 173 -15.93 -6.83 2.95
N ARG A 174 -15.89 -5.48 3.05
CA ARG A 174 -14.77 -4.76 3.66
C ARG A 174 -14.39 -5.29 5.03
N ARG A 175 -15.34 -5.82 5.81
CA ARG A 175 -15.08 -6.42 7.13
C ARG A 175 -14.14 -7.62 7.05
N TRP A 176 -14.23 -8.40 5.98
CA TRP A 176 -13.36 -9.55 5.73
C TRP A 176 -12.02 -9.18 5.11
N ARG A 177 -11.86 -7.94 4.62
CA ARG A 177 -10.62 -7.46 4.01
C ARG A 177 -9.42 -7.64 4.93
N LEU A 178 -9.55 -7.39 6.22
CA LEU A 178 -8.45 -7.55 7.19
C LEU A 178 -8.04 -9.01 7.42
N LEU A 179 -8.88 -9.97 7.02
CA LEU A 179 -8.58 -11.41 7.06
C LEU A 179 -8.01 -11.91 5.73
N SER A 180 -7.84 -11.03 4.74
CA SER A 180 -7.44 -11.41 3.39
C SER A 180 -5.93 -11.62 3.26
N ILE A 181 -5.52 -12.51 2.35
CA ILE A 181 -4.10 -12.71 2.00
C ILE A 181 -3.52 -11.40 1.45
N ARG A 182 -4.31 -10.67 0.65
CA ARG A 182 -3.91 -9.37 0.11
C ARG A 182 -3.55 -8.40 1.23
N TYR A 183 -4.40 -8.27 2.24
CA TYR A 183 -4.13 -7.38 3.38
C TYR A 183 -2.84 -7.75 4.12
N ALA A 184 -2.61 -9.04 4.38
CA ALA A 184 -1.40 -9.49 5.07
C ALA A 184 -0.13 -9.10 4.29
N ASN A 185 -0.13 -9.26 2.96
CA ASN A 185 0.99 -8.88 2.10
C ASN A 185 1.19 -7.36 2.06
N GLU A 186 0.10 -6.60 1.92
CA GLU A 186 0.15 -5.13 1.91
C GLU A 186 0.67 -4.58 3.23
N ARG A 187 0.23 -5.14 4.37
CA ARG A 187 0.73 -4.77 5.70
C ARG A 187 2.23 -5.02 5.83
N LYS A 188 2.71 -6.21 5.43
CA LYS A 188 4.14 -6.55 5.46
C LYS A 188 4.96 -5.58 4.62
N TRP A 189 4.46 -5.24 3.44
CA TRP A 189 5.14 -4.29 2.56
C TRP A 189 5.18 -2.88 3.16
N VAL A 190 4.07 -2.38 3.69
CA VAL A 190 4.01 -1.06 4.35
C VAL A 190 5.00 -0.98 5.51
N GLU A 191 5.01 -1.97 6.42
CA GLU A 191 5.96 -1.96 7.54
C GLU A 191 7.41 -2.04 7.05
N ARG A 192 7.67 -2.84 6.01
CA ARG A 192 9.02 -2.93 5.40
C ARG A 192 9.44 -1.58 4.81
N TRP A 193 8.55 -0.86 4.14
CA TRP A 193 8.83 0.47 3.59
C TRP A 193 9.11 1.50 4.70
N LEU A 194 8.24 1.58 5.72
CA LEU A 194 8.45 2.47 6.86
C LEU A 194 9.76 2.15 7.60
N HIS A 195 10.09 0.87 7.75
CA HIS A 195 11.36 0.45 8.34
C HIS A 195 12.56 0.89 7.50
N MET A 196 12.46 0.88 6.16
CA MET A 196 13.53 1.37 5.30
C MET A 196 13.69 2.88 5.34
N ILE A 197 12.60 3.65 5.52
CA ILE A 197 12.70 5.09 5.78
C ILE A 197 13.45 5.33 7.09
N ASP A 198 13.05 4.67 8.17
CA ASP A 198 13.68 4.80 9.50
C ASP A 198 15.19 4.47 9.47
N ARG A 199 15.55 3.35 8.85
CA ARG A 199 16.96 2.96 8.67
C ARG A 199 17.75 3.92 7.78
N CYS A 200 17.12 4.45 6.72
CA CYS A 200 17.75 5.42 5.84
C CYS A 200 17.98 6.76 6.55
N LEU A 201 17.01 7.25 7.32
CA LEU A 201 17.16 8.47 8.13
C LEU A 201 18.34 8.38 9.09
N ALA A 202 18.55 7.21 9.71
CA ALA A 202 19.64 7.01 10.66
C ALA A 202 21.03 6.91 10.02
N ALA A 203 21.15 6.28 8.84
CA ALA A 203 22.44 5.99 8.23
C ALA A 203 22.83 6.94 7.08
N ARG A 204 21.84 7.34 6.26
CA ARG A 204 21.99 8.07 5.00
C ARG A 204 20.82 9.06 4.81
N PRO A 205 20.68 10.08 5.69
CA PRO A 205 19.53 10.99 5.69
C PRO A 205 19.33 11.71 4.35
N GLU A 206 20.39 11.95 3.58
CA GLU A 206 20.34 12.55 2.25
C GLU A 206 19.49 11.74 1.24
N ALA A 207 19.35 10.43 1.46
CA ALA A 207 18.58 9.54 0.59
C ALA A 207 17.16 9.24 1.10
N ALA A 208 16.77 9.75 2.28
CA ALA A 208 15.49 9.44 2.90
C ALA A 208 14.30 9.82 2.01
N THR A 209 14.32 11.00 1.39
CA THR A 209 13.28 11.44 0.44
C THR A 209 13.16 10.50 -0.76
N ALA A 210 14.27 9.99 -1.30
CA ALA A 210 14.25 9.03 -2.40
C ALA A 210 13.61 7.69 -1.98
N VAL A 211 13.84 7.24 -0.75
CA VAL A 211 13.20 6.04 -0.18
C VAL A 211 11.70 6.28 0.07
N ILE A 212 11.30 7.46 0.55
CA ILE A 212 9.88 7.83 0.69
C ILE A 212 9.19 7.76 -0.67
N GLU A 213 9.76 8.42 -1.68
CA GLU A 213 9.21 8.47 -3.04
C GLU A 213 9.14 7.10 -3.73
N SER A 214 9.96 6.12 -3.32
CA SER A 214 9.94 4.77 -3.89
C SER A 214 8.56 4.09 -3.79
N ALA A 215 7.73 4.44 -2.80
CA ALA A 215 6.38 3.91 -2.67
C ALA A 215 5.46 4.24 -3.85
N THR A 216 5.77 5.29 -4.61
CA THR A 216 4.99 5.68 -5.81
C THR A 216 5.07 4.67 -6.95
N MET A 217 6.05 3.75 -6.92
CA MET A 217 6.20 2.66 -7.90
C MET A 217 5.10 1.61 -7.77
N VAL A 218 4.49 1.48 -6.59
CA VAL A 218 3.51 0.44 -6.29
C VAL A 218 2.11 1.03 -6.30
N ARG A 219 1.38 0.87 -7.41
CA ARG A 219 0.03 1.42 -7.59
C ARG A 219 -0.92 0.44 -8.28
N GLY A 220 -2.21 0.65 -8.02
CA GLY A 220 -3.31 -0.08 -8.65
C GLY A 220 -3.34 -1.57 -8.32
N TYR A 221 -3.76 -2.34 -9.32
CA TYR A 221 -3.96 -3.79 -9.28
C TYR A 221 -3.46 -4.42 -10.60
N GLY A 222 -3.46 -5.74 -10.67
CA GLY A 222 -3.02 -6.50 -11.83
C GLY A 222 -1.51 -6.53 -12.00
N ASP A 223 -1.08 -6.69 -13.26
CA ASP A 223 0.33 -6.86 -13.61
C ASP A 223 1.18 -5.63 -13.25
N GLY A 224 0.64 -4.42 -13.41
CA GLY A 224 1.33 -3.18 -13.05
C GLY A 224 1.71 -3.13 -11.57
N TYR A 225 0.79 -3.52 -10.68
CA TYR A 225 1.07 -3.64 -9.25
C TYR A 225 2.19 -4.66 -8.98
N ARG A 226 2.16 -5.82 -9.65
CA ARG A 226 3.16 -6.88 -9.45
C ARG A 226 4.54 -6.46 -9.93
N TYR A 227 4.63 -5.83 -11.10
CA TYR A 227 5.88 -5.30 -11.63
C TYR A 227 6.42 -4.19 -10.73
N GLY A 228 5.56 -3.27 -10.28
CA GLY A 228 5.93 -2.23 -9.32
C GLY A 228 6.47 -2.81 -8.02
N MET A 229 5.79 -3.81 -7.46
CA MET A 229 6.20 -4.49 -6.23
C MET A 229 7.53 -5.22 -6.37
N ALA A 230 7.72 -5.95 -7.48
CA ALA A 230 8.97 -6.64 -7.77
C ALA A 230 10.13 -5.66 -7.99
N ASN A 231 9.90 -4.56 -8.73
CA ASN A 231 10.89 -3.54 -9.01
C ASN A 231 11.30 -2.81 -7.73
N TRP A 232 10.32 -2.42 -6.91
CA TRP A 232 10.58 -1.82 -5.61
C TRP A 232 11.42 -2.75 -4.72
N THR A 233 11.05 -4.02 -4.63
CA THR A 233 11.77 -5.02 -3.82
C THR A 233 13.22 -5.14 -4.28
N LEU A 234 13.45 -5.20 -5.59
CA LEU A 234 14.79 -5.28 -6.17
C LEU A 234 15.64 -4.04 -5.85
N ILE A 235 15.08 -2.83 -5.97
CA ILE A 235 15.79 -1.59 -5.61
C ILE A 235 16.17 -1.58 -4.13
N ILE A 236 15.23 -1.94 -3.25
CA ILE A 236 15.49 -1.98 -1.81
C ILE A 236 16.57 -3.02 -1.47
N ASP A 237 16.48 -4.23 -2.02
CA ASP A 237 17.39 -5.32 -1.68
C ASP A 237 18.77 -5.19 -2.32
N ALA A 238 18.86 -4.62 -3.53
CA ALA A 238 20.12 -4.51 -4.25
C ALA A 238 20.87 -3.19 -4.00
N LEU A 239 20.18 -2.09 -3.68
CA LEU A 239 20.79 -0.77 -3.50
C LEU A 239 20.63 -0.26 -2.06
N VAL A 240 19.39 -0.09 -1.59
CA VAL A 240 19.12 0.62 -0.33
C VAL A 240 19.65 -0.14 0.89
N LYS A 241 19.30 -1.42 1.04
CA LYS A 241 19.75 -2.23 2.18
C LYS A 241 21.28 -2.36 2.23
N PRO A 242 21.98 -2.70 1.13
CA PRO A 242 23.45 -2.75 1.14
C PRO A 242 24.10 -1.40 1.48
N ALA A 243 23.59 -0.30 0.93
CA ALA A 243 24.15 1.03 1.20
C ALA A 243 23.96 1.46 2.66
N VAL A 244 22.76 1.24 3.22
CA VAL A 244 22.43 1.56 4.62
C VAL A 244 23.18 0.66 5.61
N ASN A 245 23.51 -0.57 5.22
CA ASN A 245 24.32 -1.49 6.03
C ASN A 245 25.83 -1.28 5.83
N GLY A 246 26.26 -0.35 4.97
CA GLY A 246 27.67 -0.07 4.70
C GLY A 246 28.38 -1.13 3.85
N THR A 247 27.66 -2.11 3.30
CA THR A 247 28.26 -3.17 2.45
C THR A 247 28.41 -2.75 0.99
N LEU A 248 27.80 -1.63 0.59
CA LEU A 248 27.92 -1.05 -0.74
C LEU A 248 28.26 0.44 -0.60
N PRO A 249 29.50 0.87 -0.88
CA PRO A 249 29.93 2.26 -0.75
C PRO A 249 29.39 3.09 -1.91
N LEU A 250 28.08 3.40 -1.84
CA LEU A 250 27.43 4.33 -2.75
C LEU A 250 27.62 5.77 -2.23
N PRO A 251 28.31 6.66 -2.97
CA PRO A 251 28.47 8.05 -2.56
C PRO A 251 27.13 8.78 -2.55
N ASP A 252 26.34 8.62 -3.62
CA ASP A 252 25.01 9.22 -3.75
C ASP A 252 23.94 8.13 -3.91
N LEU A 253 23.39 7.70 -2.77
CA LEU A 253 22.31 6.73 -2.75
C LEU A 253 20.99 7.32 -3.31
N ALA A 254 20.76 8.62 -3.15
CA ALA A 254 19.53 9.26 -3.62
C ALA A 254 19.47 9.23 -5.16
N GLN A 255 20.57 9.58 -5.82
CA GLN A 255 20.71 9.52 -7.27
C GLN A 255 20.62 8.08 -7.79
N ALA A 256 21.26 7.12 -7.11
CA ALA A 256 21.17 5.71 -7.49
C ALA A 256 19.74 5.16 -7.43
N ILE A 257 18.96 5.54 -6.40
CA ILE A 257 17.54 5.20 -6.31
C ILE A 257 16.76 5.86 -7.47
N ALA A 258 17.02 7.13 -7.78
CA ALA A 258 16.34 7.83 -8.86
C ALA A 258 16.61 7.21 -10.25
N GLU A 259 17.87 6.87 -10.55
CA GLU A 259 18.29 6.19 -11.77
C GLU A 259 17.63 4.81 -11.89
N ALA A 260 17.67 4.01 -10.82
CA ALA A 260 17.03 2.70 -10.80
C ALA A 260 15.50 2.81 -10.99
N ARG A 261 14.86 3.81 -10.37
CA ARG A 261 13.42 4.07 -10.57
C ARG A 261 13.10 4.47 -12.00
N ALA A 262 13.94 5.29 -12.65
CA ALA A 262 13.76 5.66 -14.05
C ALA A 262 13.89 4.45 -15.00
N ALA A 263 14.75 3.49 -14.66
CA ALA A 263 14.93 2.25 -15.42
C ALA A 263 13.85 1.17 -15.15
N ALA A 264 12.99 1.37 -14.15
CA ALA A 264 11.99 0.40 -13.69
C ALA A 264 10.74 0.34 -14.60
N LEU A 265 10.92 -0.17 -15.83
CA LEU A 265 9.84 -0.38 -16.78
C LEU A 265 8.90 -1.54 -16.34
N PRO A 266 7.65 -1.61 -16.88
CA PRO A 266 6.72 -2.71 -16.65
C PRO A 266 7.17 -4.00 -17.38
N ASP A 267 8.29 -4.59 -16.96
CA ASP A 267 8.87 -5.82 -17.50
C ASP A 267 8.87 -6.94 -16.44
N ARG A 268 8.30 -8.10 -16.78
CA ARG A 268 8.30 -9.30 -15.93
C ARG A 268 9.69 -9.78 -15.57
N LYS A 269 10.67 -9.66 -16.48
CA LYS A 269 12.06 -10.09 -16.24
C LYS A 269 12.90 -9.04 -15.52
N GLN A 270 12.40 -7.80 -15.46
CA GLN A 270 13.06 -6.64 -14.86
C GLN A 270 14.43 -6.36 -15.51
N THR A 271 14.54 -6.58 -16.82
CA THR A 271 15.82 -6.62 -17.54
C THR A 271 16.54 -5.28 -17.48
N SER A 272 15.83 -4.19 -17.80
CA SER A 272 16.37 -2.82 -17.77
C SER A 272 16.78 -2.40 -16.36
N LEU A 273 15.97 -2.73 -15.36
CA LEU A 273 16.26 -2.41 -13.96
C LEU A 273 17.51 -3.15 -13.45
N LYS A 274 17.63 -4.45 -13.75
CA LYS A 274 18.82 -5.23 -13.37
C LYS A 274 20.09 -4.66 -13.99
N ARG A 275 20.05 -4.35 -15.29
CA ARG A 275 21.18 -3.71 -15.99
C ARG A 275 21.56 -2.36 -15.38
N ALA A 276 20.58 -1.52 -15.03
CA ALA A 276 20.84 -0.24 -14.38
C ALA A 276 21.50 -0.43 -13.00
N ILE A 277 21.01 -1.38 -12.20
CA ILE A 277 21.59 -1.71 -10.89
C ILE A 277 23.02 -2.24 -11.03
N GLU A 278 23.27 -3.11 -12.00
CA GLU A 278 24.62 -3.62 -12.31
C GLU A 278 25.56 -2.48 -12.71
N ALA A 279 25.11 -1.55 -13.56
CA ALA A 279 25.90 -0.38 -13.94
C ALA A 279 26.19 0.54 -12.76
N ILE A 280 25.22 0.80 -11.89
CA ILE A 280 25.40 1.57 -10.66
C ILE A 280 26.47 0.93 -9.77
N ARG A 281 26.39 -0.38 -9.55
CA ARG A 281 27.34 -1.12 -8.71
C ARG A 281 28.75 -1.12 -9.31
N ALA A 282 28.88 -1.36 -10.61
CA ALA A 282 30.16 -1.34 -11.30
C ALA A 282 30.86 0.02 -11.18
N ARG A 283 30.11 1.14 -11.20
CA ARG A 283 30.68 2.47 -10.98
C ARG A 283 31.21 2.65 -9.56
N CYS A 284 30.59 2.04 -8.55
CA CYS A 284 31.10 2.06 -7.18
C CYS A 284 32.42 1.29 -7.05
N ASP A 285 32.50 0.11 -7.67
CA ASP A 285 33.70 -0.73 -7.62
C ASP A 285 34.88 -0.09 -8.37
N ALA A 286 34.60 0.75 -9.38
CA ALA A 286 35.60 1.47 -10.16
C ALA A 286 36.09 2.78 -9.52
N MET A 287 35.49 3.24 -8.42
CA MET A 287 36.00 4.42 -7.70
C MET A 287 37.27 4.03 -6.95
N PRO A 288 38.44 4.60 -7.28
CA PRO A 288 39.67 4.29 -6.57
C PRO A 288 39.51 4.72 -5.11
N ILE A 289 40.00 3.87 -4.20
CA ILE A 289 40.23 4.24 -2.80
C ILE A 289 41.19 5.43 -2.83
N GLN A 290 40.69 6.65 -2.72
CA GLN A 290 41.52 7.80 -2.34
C GLN A 290 41.92 7.55 -0.89
N ALA A 291 42.96 6.72 -0.73
CA ALA A 291 43.68 6.58 0.52
C ALA A 291 44.26 7.96 0.82
N ALA A 292 43.81 8.50 1.95
CA ALA A 292 44.30 9.71 2.55
C ALA A 292 45.84 9.68 2.61
N ALA A 293 46.46 10.58 1.85
CA ALA A 293 47.80 11.07 2.11
C ALA A 293 47.67 12.57 2.36
N SER A 294 47.47 12.93 3.63
CA SER A 294 47.76 14.23 4.23
C SER A 294 47.83 14.04 5.74
#